data_AF-A0A0G0JRA1-F1
#
_entry.id   AF-A0A0G0JRA1-F1
#
_cell.length_a   1.000
_cell.length_b   1.000
_cell.length_c   1.000
_cell.angle_alpha   90.00
_cell.angle_beta   90.00
_cell.angle_gamma   90.00
#
_symmetry.space_group_name_H-M   'P 1'
#
loop_
_entity.id
_entity.type
_entity.pdbx_description
1 polymer ?
#
loop_
_entity_poly.entity_id
_entity_poly.type
_entity_poly.pdbx_seq_one_letter_code
_entity_poly.pdbx_strand_id
1 'polypeptide(L)' 'MYLWQQTINNIFQWVIEIVGSVIIEDSEGKILLVKYPKWHNKWTMPGGHIELGEKIEDLQLR' A
#
# COMPACT_ATOMS: atom_id res chain seq x y z
N MET A 1 15.47 29.65 -5.44
CA MET A 1 14.11 29.19 -5.79
C MET A 1 13.99 27.65 -5.78
N TYR A 2 14.86 26.91 -6.49
CA TYR A 2 14.85 25.43 -6.52
C TYR A 2 15.05 24.74 -5.16
N LEU A 3 15.95 25.25 -4.32
CA LEU A 3 16.22 24.67 -3.00
C LEU A 3 15.03 24.85 -2.04
N TRP A 4 14.35 25.99 -2.13
CA TRP A 4 13.16 26.29 -1.32
C TRP A 4 11.96 25.42 -1.71
N GLN A 5 11.81 25.10 -3.01
CA GLN A 5 10.77 24.18 -3.49
C GLN A 5 10.98 22.74 -2.95
N GLN A 6 12.23 22.27 -2.92
CA GLN A 6 12.57 20.96 -2.32
C GLN A 6 12.30 20.93 -0.82
N THR A 7 12.63 22.00 -0.10
CA THR A 7 12.35 22.09 1.34
C THR A 7 10.84 22.13 1.63
N ILE A 8 10.04 22.84 0.83
CA ILE A 8 8.56 22.85 0.98
C ILE A 8 7.96 21.46 0.74
N ASN A 9 8.43 20.74 -0.28
CA ASN A 9 7.98 19.37 -0.55
C ASN A 9 8.33 18.39 0.59
N ASN A 10 9.42 18.66 1.34
CA ASN A 10 9.80 17.88 2.51
C ASN A 10 9.02 18.23 3.78
N ILE A 11 8.41 19.42 3.86
CA ILE A 11 7.71 19.90 5.06
C ILE A 11 6.19 19.67 4.97
N PHE A 12 5.63 19.58 3.76
CA PHE A 12 4.19 19.43 3.54
C PHE A 12 3.88 18.29 2.56
N GLN A 13 4.16 17.05 2.97
CA GLN A 13 3.45 15.90 2.41
C GLN A 13 2.04 15.93 3.00
N TRP A 14 1.04 16.37 2.24
CA TRP A 14 -0.34 15.99 2.55
C TRP A 14 -0.33 14.46 2.65
N VAL A 15 -0.57 13.92 3.85
CA VAL A 15 -0.42 12.48 4.12
C VAL A 15 -1.58 11.74 3.44
N ILE A 16 -1.48 11.60 2.13
CA ILE A 16 -2.31 10.73 1.33
C ILE A 16 -1.69 9.36 1.49
N GLU A 17 -2.27 8.58 2.39
CA GLU A 17 -1.96 7.16 2.48
C GLU A 17 -2.65 6.44 1.33
N ILE A 18 -1.86 5.76 0.49
CA ILE A 18 -2.38 4.88 -0.55
C ILE A 18 -2.03 3.45 -0.13
N VAL A 19 -3.05 2.61 -0.08
CA VAL A 19 -2.92 1.17 0.19
C VAL A 19 -3.37 0.42 -1.04
N GLY A 20 -2.51 -0.46 -1.53
CA GLY A 20 -2.81 -1.35 -2.65
C GLY A 20 -3.07 -2.76 -2.17
N SER A 21 -3.83 -3.51 -2.96
CA SER A 21 -4.15 -4.90 -2.67
C SER A 21 -4.40 -5.69 -3.96
N VAL A 22 -4.17 -7.00 -3.91
CA VAL A 22 -4.44 -7.94 -4.98
C VAL A 22 -5.45 -9.00 -4.55
N ILE A 23 -6.27 -9.41 -5.52
CA ILE A 23 -7.10 -10.61 -5.41
C ILE A 23 -6.33 -11.73 -6.11
N ILE A 24 -6.01 -12.77 -5.35
CA ILE A 24 -5.41 -14.00 -5.87
C ILE A 24 -6.43 -15.10 -5.68
N GLU A 25 -6.84 -15.72 -6.79
CA GLU A 25 -7.82 -16.79 -6.84
C GLU A 25 -7.13 -18.12 -7.20
N ASP A 26 -7.50 -19.20 -6.51
CA ASP A 26 -7.05 -20.55 -6.88
C ASP A 26 -7.94 -21.18 -7.98
N SER A 27 -7.58 -22.38 -8.45
CA SER A 27 -8.35 -23.07 -9.50
C SER A 27 -9.75 -23.53 -9.06
N GLU A 28 -10.06 -23.48 -7.76
CA GLU A 28 -11.37 -23.83 -7.20
C GLU A 28 -12.23 -22.58 -6.94
N GLY A 29 -11.73 -21.38 -7.24
CA GLY A 29 -12.41 -20.11 -7.05
C GLY A 29 -12.30 -19.53 -5.64
N LYS A 30 -11.36 -20.02 -4.82
CA LYS A 30 -11.11 -19.48 -3.48
C LYS A 30 -10.15 -18.31 -3.56
N ILE A 31 -10.42 -17.26 -2.79
CA ILE A 31 -9.56 -16.07 -2.72
C ILE A 31 -8.60 -16.13 -1.52
N LEU A 32 -7.36 -15.66 -1.73
CA LEU A 32 -6.39 -15.50 -0.66
C LEU A 32 -6.79 -14.34 0.27
N LEU A 33 -6.89 -14.63 1.56
CA LEU A 33 -7.08 -13.65 2.63
C LEU A 33 -6.00 -13.82 3.69
N VAL A 34 -5.66 -12.73 4.37
CA VAL A 34 -4.69 -12.72 5.49
C VAL A 34 -5.40 -12.30 6.78
N LYS A 35 -4.96 -12.82 7.92
CA LYS A 35 -5.38 -12.32 9.23
C LYS A 35 -4.48 -11.18 9.65
N TYR A 36 -5.06 -10.05 10.03
CA TYR A 36 -4.28 -8.87 10.40
C TYR A 36 -4.48 -8.50 11.88
N PRO A 37 -3.41 -8.44 12.70
CA PRO A 37 -3.52 -8.13 14.13
C PRO A 37 -4.17 -6.77 14.42
N LYS A 38 -3.85 -5.74 13.62
CA LYS A 38 -4.42 -4.39 13.76
C LYS A 38 -5.95 -4.37 13.60
N TRP A 39 -6.52 -5.35 12.89
CA TRP A 39 -7.95 -5.46 12.63
C TRP A 39 -8.61 -6.55 13.48
N HIS A 40 -8.16 -6.74 14.73
CA HIS A 40 -8.68 -7.76 15.65
C HIS A 40 -8.63 -9.18 15.06
N ASN A 41 -7.57 -9.50 14.31
CA ASN A 41 -7.39 -10.78 13.62
C ASN A 41 -8.52 -11.13 12.63
N LYS A 42 -9.24 -10.13 12.13
CA LYS A 42 -10.19 -10.32 11.02
C LYS A 42 -9.43 -10.67 9.74
N TRP A 43 -10.11 -11.41 8.87
CA TRP A 43 -9.66 -11.67 7.52
C TRP A 43 -9.78 -10.41 6.67
N THR A 44 -8.74 -10.12 5.89
CA THR A 44 -8.70 -8.99 4.97
C THR A 44 -7.88 -9.37 3.73
N MET A 45 -7.91 -8.51 2.71
CA MET A 45 -7.10 -8.74 1.52
C MET A 45 -5.61 -8.56 1.82
N PRO A 46 -4.71 -9.32 1.16
CA PRO A 46 -3.27 -9.05 1.23
C PRO A 46 -2.97 -7.70 0.56
N GLY A 47 -2.07 -6.94 1.14
CA GLY A 47 -1.73 -5.60 0.65
C GLY A 47 -0.85 -4.82 1.60
N GLY A 48 -0.52 -3.59 1.22
CA GLY A 48 0.40 -2.74 1.95
C GLY A 48 0.34 -1.27 1.52
N HIS A 49 1.07 -0.43 2.25
CA HIS A 49 1.20 1.00 1.95
C HIS A 49 2.18 1.18 0.79
N ILE A 50 1.83 2.04 -0.17
CA ILE A 50 2.78 2.44 -1.21
C ILE A 50 3.90 3.29 -0.59
N GLU A 51 5.12 3.07 -1.05
CA GLU A 51 6.27 3.89 -0.70
C GLU A 51 6.51 5.01 -1.72
N LEU A 52 7.25 6.05 -1.32
CA LEU A 52 7.51 7.20 -2.19
C LEU A 52 8.33 6.76 -3.42
N GLY A 53 7.75 6.95 -4.61
CA GLY A 53 8.39 6.56 -5.87
C GLY A 53 8.20 5.08 -6.23
N GLU A 54 7.52 4.30 -5.39
CA GLU A 54 7.11 2.93 -5.70
C GLU A 54 5.98 2.96 -6.74
N LYS A 55 6.02 2.02 -7.70
CA LYS A 55 4.89 1.78 -8.59
C LYS A 55 3.89 0.86 -7.90
N ILE A 56 2.61 0.99 -8.23
CA ILE A 56 1.55 0.17 -7.61
C ILE A 56 1.80 -1.33 -7.86
N GLU A 57 2.36 -1.69 -9.01
CA GLU A 57 2.69 -3.07 -9.35
C GLU A 57 3.82 -3.64 -8.48
N ASP A 58 4.85 -2.83 -8.20
CA ASP A 58 6.00 -3.23 -7.37
C ASP A 58 5.54 -3.51 -5.93
N LEU A 59 4.60 -2.70 -5.42
CA LEU A 59 3.96 -2.88 -4.11
C LEU A 59 3.26 -4.25 -3.98
N GLN A 60 2.66 -4.78 -5.06
CA GLN A 60 1.92 -6.04 -4.99
C GLN A 60 2.83 -7.28 -4.98
N LEU A 61 4.10 -7.13 -5.35
CA LEU A 61 5.04 -8.25 -5.53
C LEU A 61 5.95 -8.52 -4.32
N ARG A 62 6.00 -7.61 -3.34
CA ARG A 62 6.93 -7.66 -2.19
C ARG A 62 6.33 -8.25 -0.91
#